data_AF-A0A5S5MFK9-F1
#
_entry.id   AF-A0A5S5MFK9-F1
#
_cell.length_a   1.000
_cell.length_b   1.000
_cell.length_c   1.000
_cell.angle_alpha   90.00
_cell.angle_beta   90.00
_cell.angle_gamma   90.00
#
_symmetry.space_group_name_H-M   'P 1'
#
loop_
_entity.id
_entity.type
_entity.pdbx_description
1 polymer ?
#
loop_
_entity_poly.entity_id
_entity_poly.type
_entity_poly.pdbx_seq_one_letter_code
_entity_poly.pdbx_strand_id
1 'polypeptide(L)'
;MDREKRLAEILGDDQRTHPREMLSYRDLRLLLQYDPWIREELKSLLSVQNLTVKTTEEEKPEEISAESLKSQCPHETVYDETEPDHFHEDLKDTADAPKQEPEPDPLVLELAPALMLLQRIQEDEGLAKSWLRPDESRGQSLMRVMAIASQWDRILLLWDDLCERCKKKKRPCTEGESQILEGSVALHNLGWKDRKAGLVYVKNGEKYDHKSHMEIASSGNKITALLLPGLQNASGEVQKRPLVSKEA
;
A
#
# COMPACT_ATOMS: atom_id res chain seq x y z
N MET A 1 -1.18 -37.01 -3.12
CA MET A 1 -1.08 -37.19 -1.66
C MET A 1 -2.42 -36.75 -1.09
N ASP A 2 -3.13 -37.70 -0.49
CA ASP A 2 -4.56 -37.58 -0.17
C ASP A 2 -4.82 -36.51 0.90
N ARG A 3 -5.78 -35.61 0.67
CA ARG A 3 -6.01 -34.46 1.56
C ARG A 3 -6.38 -34.91 2.97
N GLU A 4 -7.12 -36.01 3.06
CA GLU A 4 -7.57 -36.63 4.31
C GLU A 4 -6.41 -37.29 5.06
N LYS A 5 -5.48 -37.91 4.32
CA LYS A 5 -4.27 -38.52 4.90
C LYS A 5 -3.33 -37.48 5.51
N ARG A 6 -3.18 -36.31 4.86
CA ARG A 6 -2.40 -35.19 5.40
C ARG A 6 -3.08 -34.53 6.60
N LEU A 7 -4.41 -34.44 6.61
CA LEU A 7 -5.18 -33.96 7.76
C LEU A 7 -5.00 -34.86 8.99
N ALA A 8 -5.07 -36.18 8.80
CA ALA A 8 -4.84 -37.16 9.87
C ALA A 8 -3.41 -37.10 10.43
N GLU A 9 -2.41 -36.84 9.57
CA GLU A 9 -1.01 -36.70 9.96
C GLU A 9 -0.75 -35.42 10.77
N ILE A 10 -1.45 -34.32 10.45
CA ILE A 10 -1.36 -33.05 11.20
C ILE A 10 -2.08 -33.14 12.55
N LEU A 11 -3.24 -33.80 12.59
CA LEU A 11 -4.07 -33.86 13.80
C LEU A 11 -3.53 -34.86 14.83
N GLY A 12 -2.80 -35.90 14.41
CA GLY A 12 -2.21 -36.91 15.30
C GLY A 12 -3.25 -37.69 16.13
N ASP A 13 -2.92 -38.91 16.56
CA ASP A 13 -3.83 -39.71 17.41
C ASP A 13 -4.07 -39.13 18.81
N ASP A 14 -3.37 -38.06 19.16
CA ASP A 14 -3.51 -37.36 20.43
C ASP A 14 -3.66 -35.86 20.16
N GLN A 15 -4.88 -35.34 20.37
CA GLN A 15 -5.34 -33.97 20.07
C GLN A 15 -4.59 -32.85 20.82
N ARG A 16 -3.40 -33.14 21.36
CA ARG A 16 -2.62 -32.26 22.22
C ARG A 16 -1.14 -32.19 21.83
N THR A 17 -0.72 -32.89 20.79
CA THR A 17 0.66 -32.79 20.31
C THR A 17 0.75 -31.79 19.18
N HIS A 18 1.29 -30.60 19.49
CA HIS A 18 1.60 -29.59 18.47
C HIS A 18 2.49 -30.20 17.39
N PRO A 19 2.21 -29.93 16.10
CA PRO A 19 3.04 -30.44 15.01
C PRO A 19 4.48 -29.93 15.19
N ARG A 20 5.43 -30.86 15.32
CA ARG A 20 6.87 -30.58 15.46
C ARG A 20 7.51 -30.04 14.18
N GLU A 21 6.78 -30.06 13.06
CA GLU A 21 7.22 -29.53 11.78
C GLU A 21 6.57 -28.17 11.48
N MET A 22 7.27 -27.32 10.72
CA MET A 22 6.73 -26.05 10.23
C MET A 22 5.45 -26.30 9.41
N LEU A 23 4.31 -25.86 9.95
CA LEU A 23 3.04 -25.85 9.25
C LEU A 23 3.16 -25.02 7.98
N SER A 24 2.90 -25.62 6.81
CA SER A 24 2.84 -24.87 5.57
C SER A 24 1.53 -24.06 5.49
N TYR A 25 1.49 -23.04 4.63
CA TYR A 25 0.26 -22.27 4.37
C TYR A 25 -0.93 -23.16 3.94
N ARG A 26 -0.64 -24.27 3.24
CA ARG A 26 -1.64 -25.24 2.83
C ARG A 26 -2.20 -26.03 4.02
N ASP A 27 -1.36 -26.33 5.01
CA ASP A 27 -1.74 -27.03 6.23
C ASP A 27 -2.59 -26.11 7.14
N LEU A 28 -2.22 -24.83 7.25
CA LEU A 28 -3.02 -23.82 7.96
C LEU A 28 -4.43 -23.66 7.36
N ARG A 29 -4.52 -23.65 6.03
CA ARG A 29 -5.82 -23.56 5.34
C ARG A 29 -6.70 -24.79 5.58
N LEU A 30 -6.09 -25.97 5.67
CA LEU A 30 -6.80 -27.20 6.01
C LEU A 30 -7.28 -27.19 7.47
N LEU A 31 -6.44 -26.77 8.40
CA LEU A 31 -6.81 -26.65 9.82
C LEU A 31 -7.97 -25.67 10.03
N LEU A 32 -7.93 -24.49 9.39
CA LEU A 32 -9.03 -23.51 9.48
C LEU A 32 -10.36 -24.03 8.91
N GLN A 33 -10.31 -24.94 7.93
CA GLN A 33 -11.51 -25.48 7.29
C GLN A 33 -12.15 -26.60 8.12
N TYR A 34 -11.35 -27.45 8.74
CA TYR A 34 -11.81 -28.72 9.32
C TYR A 34 -11.75 -28.77 10.85
N ASP A 35 -10.98 -27.90 11.50
CA ASP A 35 -10.89 -27.86 12.96
C ASP A 35 -11.83 -26.76 13.53
N PRO A 36 -12.92 -27.13 14.24
CA PRO A 36 -13.81 -26.16 14.86
C PRO A 36 -13.16 -25.45 16.05
N TRP A 37 -12.28 -26.13 16.78
CA TRP A 37 -11.65 -25.58 17.98
C TRP A 37 -10.68 -24.45 17.60
N ILE A 38 -9.86 -24.62 16.56
CA ILE A 38 -8.97 -23.56 16.07
C ILE A 38 -9.75 -22.32 15.63
N ARG A 39 -10.94 -22.50 15.04
CA ARG A 39 -11.81 -21.39 14.65
C ARG A 39 -12.37 -20.64 15.84
N GLU A 40 -12.80 -21.35 16.89
CA GLU A 40 -13.30 -20.73 18.12
C GLU A 40 -12.18 -20.06 18.93
N GLU A 41 -10.99 -20.65 18.97
CA GLU A 41 -9.82 -20.06 19.65
C GLU A 41 -9.36 -18.77 18.93
N LEU A 42 -9.34 -18.76 17.59
CA LEU A 42 -9.06 -17.55 16.81
C LEU A 42 -10.11 -16.47 17.04
N LYS A 43 -11.40 -16.82 17.09
CA LYS A 43 -12.47 -15.87 17.42
C LYS A 43 -12.30 -15.30 18.83
N SER A 44 -11.94 -16.14 19.81
CA SER A 44 -11.65 -15.72 21.18
C SER A 44 -10.50 -14.72 21.23
N LEU A 45 -9.37 -15.02 20.57
CA LEU A 45 -8.20 -14.13 20.51
C LEU A 45 -8.50 -12.80 19.82
N LEU A 46 -9.28 -12.82 18.73
CA LEU A 46 -9.70 -11.62 18.02
C LEU A 46 -10.74 -10.81 18.83
N SER A 47 -11.55 -11.46 19.66
CA SER A 47 -12.50 -10.78 20.55
C SER A 47 -11.80 -10.11 21.73
N VAL A 48 -10.70 -10.67 22.25
CA VAL A 48 -9.92 -10.07 23.35
C VAL A 48 -9.16 -8.82 22.89
N GLN A 49 -8.71 -8.77 21.63
CA GLN A 49 -8.01 -7.59 21.10
C GLN A 49 -8.92 -6.36 20.89
N ASN A 50 -10.25 -6.53 20.89
CA ASN A 50 -11.21 -5.43 20.77
C ASN A 50 -11.62 -4.80 22.12
N LEU A 51 -11.10 -5.28 23.25
CA LEU A 51 -11.44 -4.78 24.60
C LEU A 51 -10.34 -3.92 25.25
N THR A 52 -9.17 -3.77 24.64
CA THR A 52 -8.02 -3.06 25.24
C THR A 52 -7.82 -1.62 24.79
N VAL A 53 -8.80 -1.02 24.10
CA VAL A 53 -8.77 0.42 23.78
C VAL A 53 -10.10 1.06 24.17
N LYS A 54 -10.20 1.45 25.45
CA LYS A 54 -10.87 2.67 25.96
C LYS A 54 -11.16 2.51 27.46
N THR A 55 -10.41 3.21 28.29
CA THR A 55 -10.94 3.84 29.52
C THR A 55 -9.95 4.84 30.07
N THR A 56 -10.11 6.11 29.66
CA THR A 56 -9.73 7.28 30.46
C THR A 56 -10.78 8.38 30.24
N GLU A 57 -11.39 8.81 31.35
CA GLU A 57 -12.12 10.07 31.62
C GLU A 57 -13.48 10.31 30.91
N GLU A 58 -14.58 10.25 31.67
CA GLU A 58 -15.41 11.37 32.21
C GLU A 58 -16.68 11.48 31.33
N GLU A 59 -17.92 11.71 31.75
CA GLU A 59 -18.59 12.04 33.01
C GLU A 59 -20.10 11.79 32.77
N LYS A 60 -20.86 11.45 33.83
CA LYS A 60 -22.33 11.61 34.05
C LYS A 60 -23.33 11.15 32.96
N PRO A 61 -24.38 10.38 33.33
CA PRO A 61 -25.65 11.07 33.57
C PRO A 61 -26.46 10.56 34.77
N GLU A 62 -27.24 11.49 35.29
CA GLU A 62 -28.26 11.36 36.32
C GLU A 62 -29.47 10.51 35.88
N GLU A 63 -30.03 9.91 36.92
CA GLU A 63 -31.45 9.66 37.17
C GLU A 63 -32.14 8.40 36.59
N ILE A 64 -32.59 7.65 37.59
CA ILE A 64 -33.42 6.45 37.59
C ILE A 64 -34.86 6.92 37.80
N SER A 65 -35.81 6.41 37.02
CA SER A 65 -37.21 6.24 37.43
C SER A 65 -37.84 5.22 36.47
N ALA A 66 -37.90 3.93 36.84
CA ALA A 66 -38.88 3.27 37.70
C ALA A 66 -40.24 3.05 37.01
N GLU A 67 -40.61 1.76 37.00
CA GLU A 67 -41.98 1.23 37.08
C GLU A 67 -42.85 1.34 35.79
N SER A 68 -43.65 0.34 35.39
CA SER A 68 -44.13 -0.86 36.07
C SER A 68 -44.65 -1.87 35.03
N LEU A 69 -44.46 -3.14 35.39
CA LEU A 69 -45.19 -4.31 34.92
C LEU A 69 -46.72 -4.15 34.98
N LYS A 70 -47.44 -4.86 34.10
CA LYS A 70 -48.63 -5.69 34.38
C LYS A 70 -48.92 -6.54 33.12
N SER A 71 -48.86 -7.88 33.22
CA SER A 71 -50.00 -8.79 33.50
C SER A 71 -51.09 -8.69 32.43
N GLN A 72 -51.60 -9.75 31.80
CA GLN A 72 -51.84 -11.12 32.25
C GLN A 72 -52.29 -11.98 31.04
N CYS A 73 -51.99 -13.29 31.06
CA CYS A 73 -52.67 -14.35 30.28
C CYS A 73 -54.13 -14.54 30.77
N PRO A 74 -54.92 -15.58 30.39
CA PRO A 74 -54.84 -16.57 29.30
C PRO A 74 -56.20 -16.77 28.54
N HIS A 75 -56.24 -17.50 27.41
CA HIS A 75 -57.14 -18.66 27.23
C HIS A 75 -56.96 -19.36 25.87
N GLU A 76 -56.98 -20.68 25.93
CA GLU A 76 -57.11 -21.64 24.82
C GLU A 76 -58.48 -21.58 24.12
N THR A 77 -58.48 -21.75 22.79
CA THR A 77 -59.44 -22.52 21.97
C THR A 77 -58.77 -22.77 20.60
N VAL A 78 -58.33 -23.99 20.26
CA VAL A 78 -59.04 -25.06 19.51
C VAL A 78 -59.38 -24.69 18.05
N TYR A 79 -58.77 -25.45 17.14
CA TYR A 79 -58.80 -25.61 15.66
C TYR A 79 -59.82 -24.83 14.81
N ASP A 80 -59.40 -24.31 13.64
CA ASP A 80 -59.80 -24.85 12.32
C ASP A 80 -59.00 -24.24 11.14
N GLU A 81 -58.88 -25.00 10.07
CA GLU A 81 -58.22 -24.69 8.80
C GLU A 81 -59.04 -23.67 7.97
N THR A 82 -58.39 -22.66 7.40
CA THR A 82 -58.73 -22.11 6.06
C THR A 82 -57.72 -21.05 5.63
N GLU A 83 -56.92 -21.35 4.60
CA GLU A 83 -56.43 -20.32 3.68
C GLU A 83 -57.62 -19.79 2.86
N PRO A 84 -57.63 -18.49 2.53
CA PRO A 84 -57.31 -18.16 1.14
C PRO A 84 -56.51 -16.86 0.94
N ASP A 85 -55.72 -16.89 -0.14
CA ASP A 85 -55.08 -15.77 -0.83
C ASP A 85 -56.03 -14.58 -1.13
N HIS A 86 -55.61 -13.35 -0.79
CA HIS A 86 -55.36 -12.24 -1.74
C HIS A 86 -55.12 -10.89 -1.03
N PHE A 87 -53.93 -10.29 -1.25
CA PHE A 87 -53.57 -8.85 -1.46
C PHE A 87 -54.33 -7.76 -0.68
N HIS A 88 -53.74 -6.84 0.09
CA HIS A 88 -52.61 -5.89 -0.08
C HIS A 88 -52.19 -5.46 1.36
N GLU A 89 -50.97 -5.07 1.70
CA GLU A 89 -50.44 -3.70 1.62
C GLU A 89 -49.07 -3.67 2.33
N ASP A 90 -48.14 -2.87 1.79
CA ASP A 90 -47.08 -2.18 2.54
C ASP A 90 -46.01 -3.00 3.29
N LEU A 91 -45.18 -3.73 2.54
CA LEU A 91 -43.80 -3.96 2.99
C LEU A 91 -42.91 -2.83 2.48
N LYS A 92 -42.80 -1.85 3.38
CA LYS A 92 -41.84 -0.75 3.43
C LYS A 92 -40.58 -1.03 2.63
N ASP A 93 -40.36 -0.13 1.68
CA ASP A 93 -39.08 0.37 1.21
C ASP A 93 -38.08 0.40 2.38
N THR A 94 -37.30 -0.67 2.56
CA THR A 94 -36.17 -0.65 3.48
C THR A 94 -35.11 0.21 2.82
N ALA A 95 -35.18 1.50 3.17
CA ALA A 95 -34.21 2.51 2.86
C ALA A 95 -32.81 1.90 2.80
N ASP A 96 -32.19 2.07 1.64
CA ASP A 96 -30.79 1.83 1.33
C ASP A 96 -29.96 2.48 2.45
N ALA A 97 -29.59 1.67 3.46
CA ALA A 97 -28.65 2.09 4.47
C ALA A 97 -27.35 2.42 3.71
N PRO A 98 -26.76 3.61 3.88
CA PRO A 98 -25.54 3.95 3.16
C PRO A 98 -24.52 2.86 3.45
N LYS A 99 -24.16 2.08 2.43
CA LYS A 99 -23.00 1.18 2.50
C LYS A 99 -21.81 2.09 2.79
N GLN A 100 -21.41 2.21 4.05
CA GLN A 100 -20.14 2.79 4.40
C GLN A 100 -19.09 2.02 3.63
N GLU A 101 -18.46 2.68 2.66
CA GLU A 101 -17.30 2.13 1.98
C GLU A 101 -16.26 1.81 3.07
N PRO A 102 -15.71 0.59 3.09
CA PRO A 102 -14.72 0.24 4.10
C PRO A 102 -13.57 1.25 4.01
N GLU A 103 -13.22 1.85 5.16
CA GLU A 103 -12.10 2.79 5.21
C GLU A 103 -10.84 2.13 4.64
N PRO A 104 -10.05 2.85 3.83
CA PRO A 104 -8.86 2.29 3.21
C PRO A 104 -7.88 1.80 4.28
N ASP A 105 -7.30 0.62 4.05
CA ASP A 105 -6.28 0.03 4.92
C ASP A 105 -5.17 1.06 5.24
N PRO A 106 -4.93 1.38 6.53
CA PRO A 106 -3.92 2.35 6.95
C PRO A 106 -2.54 2.10 6.34
N LEU A 107 -2.14 0.83 6.19
CA LEU A 107 -0.85 0.48 5.61
C LEU A 107 -0.74 0.88 4.14
N VAL A 108 -1.86 0.82 3.40
CA VAL A 108 -1.91 1.23 1.99
C VAL A 108 -1.74 2.75 1.86
N LEU A 109 -2.28 3.52 2.81
CA LEU A 109 -2.08 4.97 2.87
C LEU A 109 -0.62 5.31 3.15
N GLU A 110 0.01 4.64 4.11
CA GLU A 110 1.43 4.85 4.45
C GLU A 110 2.38 4.49 3.30
N LEU A 111 2.06 3.43 2.55
CA LEU A 111 2.84 2.98 1.40
C LEU A 111 2.51 3.73 0.11
N ALA A 112 1.57 4.68 0.12
CA ALA A 112 1.10 5.38 -1.08
C ALA A 112 2.24 5.96 -1.94
N PRO A 113 3.28 6.63 -1.39
CA PRO A 113 4.38 7.15 -2.20
C PRO A 113 5.17 6.06 -2.93
N ALA A 114 5.42 4.93 -2.25
CA ALA A 114 6.14 3.81 -2.83
C ALA A 114 5.30 3.09 -3.90
N LEU A 115 3.98 3.00 -3.69
CA LEU A 115 3.03 2.46 -4.66
C LEU A 115 2.90 3.36 -5.90
N MET A 116 2.93 4.68 -5.73
CA MET A 116 2.95 5.63 -6.86
C MET A 116 4.23 5.47 -7.69
N LEU A 117 5.39 5.35 -7.03
CA LEU A 117 6.64 5.08 -7.74
C LEU A 117 6.59 3.77 -8.54
N LEU A 118 6.09 2.69 -7.93
CA LEU A 118 5.90 1.41 -8.62
C LEU A 118 5.02 1.58 -9.85
N GLN A 119 3.90 2.30 -9.74
CA GLN A 119 3.02 2.56 -10.87
C GLN A 119 3.76 3.30 -12.00
N ARG A 120 4.56 4.35 -11.68
CA ARG A 120 5.35 5.07 -12.69
C ARG A 120 6.38 4.19 -13.38
N ILE A 121 7.03 3.31 -12.64
CA ILE A 121 7.99 2.35 -13.23
C ILE A 121 7.26 1.36 -14.14
N GLN A 122 6.04 0.94 -13.81
CA GLN A 122 5.23 0.06 -14.66
C GLN A 122 4.76 0.75 -15.94
N GLU A 123 4.46 2.05 -15.89
CA GLU A 123 4.10 2.88 -17.04
C GLU A 123 5.30 3.11 -18.00
N ASP A 124 6.54 3.04 -17.50
CA ASP A 124 7.76 3.13 -18.31
C ASP A 124 8.24 1.73 -18.76
N GLU A 125 7.96 1.36 -20.01
CA GLU A 125 8.31 0.02 -20.53
C GLU A 125 9.80 -0.34 -20.39
N GLY A 126 10.70 0.64 -20.50
CA GLY A 126 12.15 0.41 -20.41
C GLY A 126 12.56 0.07 -18.99
N LEU A 127 12.08 0.85 -18.03
CA LEU A 127 12.36 0.64 -16.61
C LEU A 127 11.60 -0.58 -16.06
N ALA A 128 10.35 -0.80 -16.46
CA ALA A 128 9.60 -2.01 -16.10
C ALA A 128 10.35 -3.28 -16.46
N LYS A 129 10.90 -3.37 -17.68
CA LYS A 129 11.70 -4.52 -18.14
C LYS A 129 13.01 -4.68 -17.37
N SER A 130 13.60 -3.58 -16.92
CA SER A 130 14.88 -3.59 -16.21
C SER A 130 14.73 -3.89 -14.72
N TRP A 131 13.68 -3.38 -14.08
CA TRP A 131 13.52 -3.38 -12.64
C TRP A 131 12.52 -4.42 -12.14
N LEU A 132 11.55 -4.84 -12.95
CA LEU A 132 10.45 -5.72 -12.53
C LEU A 132 10.54 -7.10 -13.17
N ARG A 133 9.76 -8.04 -12.63
CA ARG A 133 9.54 -9.36 -13.24
C ARG A 133 8.04 -9.55 -13.54
N PRO A 134 7.68 -10.21 -14.65
CA PRO A 134 6.29 -10.32 -15.10
C PRO A 134 5.40 -11.16 -14.17
N ASP A 135 5.96 -12.15 -13.47
CA ASP A 135 5.21 -13.10 -12.65
C ASP A 135 5.20 -12.75 -11.15
N GLU A 136 5.54 -11.51 -10.80
CA GLU A 136 5.57 -11.04 -9.41
C GLU A 136 4.22 -10.47 -8.96
N SER A 137 3.83 -10.78 -7.73
CA SER A 137 2.72 -10.08 -7.10
C SER A 137 3.05 -8.60 -6.88
N ARG A 138 2.03 -7.74 -6.73
CA ARG A 138 2.23 -6.30 -6.50
C ARG A 138 3.16 -6.01 -5.32
N GLY A 139 3.03 -6.78 -4.23
CA GLY A 139 3.92 -6.66 -3.07
C GLY A 139 5.37 -7.06 -3.36
N GLN A 140 5.58 -8.11 -4.15
CA GLN A 140 6.93 -8.52 -4.58
C GLN A 140 7.57 -7.47 -5.49
N SER A 141 6.82 -6.93 -6.45
CA SER A 141 7.29 -5.84 -7.31
C SER A 141 7.64 -4.59 -6.50
N LEU A 142 6.82 -4.25 -5.50
CA LEU A 142 7.08 -3.12 -4.60
C LEU A 142 8.39 -3.33 -3.81
N MET A 143 8.56 -4.48 -3.17
CA MET A 143 9.79 -4.81 -2.44
C MET A 143 11.02 -4.75 -3.36
N ARG A 144 10.88 -5.22 -4.61
CA ARG A 144 11.94 -5.15 -5.62
C ARG A 144 12.29 -3.70 -5.96
N VAL A 145 11.31 -2.84 -6.21
CA VAL A 145 11.53 -1.40 -6.45
C VAL A 145 12.23 -0.76 -5.26
N MET A 146 11.78 -1.03 -4.03
CA MET A 146 12.43 -0.50 -2.83
C MET A 146 13.87 -0.99 -2.69
N ALA A 147 14.12 -2.27 -2.93
CA ALA A 147 15.47 -2.84 -2.87
C ALA A 147 16.41 -2.23 -3.93
N ILE A 148 15.93 -2.01 -5.16
CA ILE A 148 16.71 -1.37 -6.22
C ILE A 148 16.93 0.11 -5.91
N ALA A 149 15.88 0.86 -5.58
CA ALA A 149 15.95 2.29 -5.28
C ALA A 149 16.79 2.59 -4.02
N SER A 150 16.89 1.64 -3.08
CA SER A 150 17.78 1.78 -1.92
C SER A 150 19.27 1.84 -2.28
N GLN A 151 19.65 1.40 -3.48
CA GLN A 151 21.05 1.38 -3.92
C GLN A 151 21.38 2.65 -4.69
N TRP A 152 22.32 3.44 -4.18
CA TRP A 152 22.69 4.70 -4.80
C TRP A 152 23.22 4.54 -6.24
N ASP A 153 24.02 3.50 -6.49
CA ASP A 153 24.53 3.19 -7.84
C ASP A 153 23.40 2.95 -8.85
N ARG A 154 22.26 2.40 -8.41
CA ARG A 154 21.07 2.21 -9.27
C ARG A 154 20.41 3.54 -9.60
N ILE A 155 20.40 4.50 -8.68
CA ILE A 155 19.90 5.85 -8.93
C ILE A 155 20.80 6.59 -9.92
N LEU A 156 22.13 6.42 -9.82
CA LEU A 156 23.07 6.99 -10.79
C LEU A 156 22.83 6.45 -12.21
N LEU A 157 22.60 5.14 -12.34
CA LEU A 157 22.28 4.49 -13.62
C LEU A 157 20.93 4.93 -14.18
N LEU A 158 19.91 5.05 -13.31
CA LEU A 158 18.61 5.60 -13.68
C LEU A 158 18.76 7.02 -14.25
N TRP A 159 19.54 7.86 -13.57
CA TRP A 159 19.79 9.23 -14.03
C TRP A 159 20.48 9.26 -15.40
N ASP A 160 21.46 8.39 -15.63
CA ASP A 160 22.14 8.29 -16.92
C ASP A 160 21.17 7.92 -18.05
N ASP A 161 20.29 6.93 -17.84
CA ASP A 161 19.25 6.55 -18.80
C ASP A 161 18.30 7.72 -19.09
N LEU A 162 17.78 8.40 -18.06
CA LEU A 162 16.92 9.57 -18.23
C LEU A 162 17.65 10.73 -18.96
N CYS A 163 18.92 10.94 -18.66
CA CYS A 163 19.75 11.95 -19.29
C CYS A 163 19.95 11.67 -20.78
N GLU A 164 20.23 10.42 -21.15
CA GLU A 164 20.32 9.99 -22.54
C GLU A 164 19.00 10.17 -23.29
N ARG A 165 17.87 9.81 -22.67
CA ARG A 165 16.53 10.01 -23.25
C ARG A 165 16.25 11.50 -23.50
N CYS A 166 16.55 12.37 -22.54
CA CYS A 166 16.40 13.82 -22.66
C CYS A 166 17.30 14.40 -23.78
N LYS A 167 18.56 13.97 -23.83
CA LYS A 167 19.52 14.36 -24.89
C LYS A 167 19.05 13.94 -26.28
N LYS A 168 18.65 12.68 -26.43
CA LYS A 168 18.22 12.10 -27.71
C LYS A 168 16.96 12.78 -28.25
N LYS A 169 15.99 13.05 -27.38
CA LYS A 169 14.72 13.68 -27.74
C LYS A 169 14.75 15.20 -27.70
N LYS A 170 15.86 15.81 -27.24
CA LYS A 170 16.02 17.26 -27.02
C LYS A 170 14.84 17.91 -26.29
N ARG A 171 14.38 17.25 -25.23
CA ARG A 171 13.24 17.70 -24.42
C ARG A 171 13.61 17.68 -22.93
N PRO A 172 12.88 18.42 -22.09
CA PRO A 172 12.93 18.20 -20.65
C PRO A 172 12.45 16.78 -20.28
N CYS A 173 12.86 16.34 -19.11
CA CYS A 173 12.34 15.19 -18.40
C CYS A 173 10.81 15.29 -18.32
N THR A 174 10.09 14.19 -18.59
CA THR A 174 8.64 14.19 -18.41
C THR A 174 8.30 14.16 -16.91
N GLU A 175 7.06 14.52 -16.58
CA GLU A 175 6.57 14.43 -15.21
C GLU A 175 6.75 13.03 -14.62
N GLY A 176 6.41 11.97 -15.39
CA GLY A 176 6.61 10.59 -14.96
C GLY A 176 8.07 10.25 -14.70
N GLU A 177 8.98 10.67 -15.60
CA GLU A 177 10.42 10.46 -15.42
C GLU A 177 10.96 11.23 -14.19
N SER A 178 10.48 12.45 -13.92
CA SER A 178 10.85 13.22 -12.72
C SER A 178 10.37 12.54 -11.45
N GLN A 179 9.11 12.10 -11.42
CA GLN A 179 8.52 11.39 -10.29
C GLN A 179 9.24 10.06 -10.00
N ILE A 180 9.74 9.37 -11.03
CA ILE A 180 10.56 8.16 -10.84
C ILE A 180 11.89 8.50 -10.15
N LEU A 181 12.58 9.55 -10.61
CA LEU A 181 13.85 9.97 -10.03
C LEU A 181 13.67 10.46 -8.59
N GLU A 182 12.69 11.33 -8.35
CA GLU A 182 12.35 11.87 -7.03
C GLU A 182 11.95 10.77 -6.05
N GLY A 183 11.04 9.88 -6.46
CA GLY A 183 10.61 8.75 -5.65
C GLY A 183 11.76 7.79 -5.33
N SER A 184 12.66 7.55 -6.28
CA SER A 184 13.84 6.69 -6.05
C SER A 184 14.79 7.30 -5.02
N VAL A 185 15.08 8.60 -5.12
CA VAL A 185 15.91 9.31 -4.12
C VAL A 185 15.22 9.33 -2.74
N ALA A 186 13.90 9.53 -2.70
CA ALA A 186 13.14 9.49 -1.45
C ALA A 186 13.24 8.12 -0.77
N LEU A 187 13.10 7.02 -1.53
CA LEU A 187 13.27 5.66 -1.01
C LEU A 187 14.70 5.38 -0.54
N HIS A 188 15.71 5.81 -1.29
CA HIS A 188 17.11 5.70 -0.85
C HIS A 188 17.33 6.38 0.50
N ASN A 189 16.75 7.56 0.67
CA ASN A 189 16.88 8.35 1.90
C ASN A 189 16.18 7.71 3.11
N LEU A 190 15.29 6.72 2.95
CA LEU A 190 14.74 5.96 4.08
C LEU A 190 15.84 5.18 4.84
N GLY A 191 16.93 4.81 4.16
CA GLY A 191 18.08 4.14 4.78
C GLY A 191 18.98 5.04 5.61
N TRP A 192 18.77 6.37 5.57
CA TRP A 192 19.65 7.34 6.20
C TRP A 192 18.91 8.20 7.24
N LYS A 193 19.56 8.46 8.38
CA LYS A 193 19.01 9.30 9.45
C LYS A 193 19.41 10.77 9.32
N ASP A 194 20.71 11.05 9.25
CA ASP A 194 21.24 12.41 9.41
C ASP A 194 21.65 13.08 8.09
N ARG A 195 21.93 12.29 7.06
CA ARG A 195 22.43 12.77 5.77
C ARG A 195 21.57 12.23 4.65
N LYS A 196 21.13 13.09 3.73
CA LYS A 196 20.22 12.71 2.65
C LYS A 196 20.83 13.07 1.31
N ALA A 197 20.68 12.17 0.36
CA ALA A 197 20.87 12.50 -1.04
C ALA A 197 19.78 13.47 -1.51
N GLY A 198 20.08 14.24 -2.53
CA GLY A 198 19.20 15.30 -3.01
C GLY A 198 19.28 15.53 -4.50
N LEU A 199 18.30 16.26 -5.01
CA LEU A 199 18.25 16.73 -6.38
C LEU A 199 18.78 18.15 -6.46
N VAL A 200 19.58 18.42 -7.49
CA VAL A 200 20.18 19.73 -7.74
C VAL A 200 19.42 20.43 -8.86
N TYR A 201 18.77 21.54 -8.51
CA TYR A 201 18.01 22.36 -9.46
C TYR A 201 18.79 23.62 -9.82
N VAL A 202 18.51 24.16 -11.01
CA VAL A 202 19.13 25.37 -11.55
C VAL A 202 18.05 26.34 -11.95
N LYS A 203 18.26 27.64 -11.75
CA LYS A 203 17.26 28.66 -12.08
C LYS A 203 17.35 29.07 -13.55
N ASN A 204 16.20 29.38 -14.13
CA ASN A 204 16.16 30.03 -15.43
C ASN A 204 16.82 31.41 -15.36
N GLY A 205 17.61 31.76 -16.38
CA GLY A 205 18.37 33.00 -16.49
C GLY A 205 19.74 32.96 -15.81
N GLU A 206 20.07 31.88 -15.10
CA GLU A 206 21.35 31.72 -14.43
C GLU A 206 22.50 31.54 -15.45
N LYS A 207 23.70 31.98 -15.09
CA LYS A 207 24.87 31.89 -15.97
C LYS A 207 25.31 30.43 -16.09
N TYR A 208 25.56 29.99 -17.31
CA TYR A 208 26.08 28.65 -17.55
C TYR A 208 27.52 28.50 -17.02
N ASP A 209 27.77 27.42 -16.28
CA ASP A 209 29.08 26.98 -15.82
C ASP A 209 29.32 25.52 -16.25
N HIS A 210 30.27 25.31 -17.14
CA HIS A 210 30.64 23.98 -17.65
C HIS A 210 31.16 23.02 -16.56
N LYS A 211 31.58 23.53 -15.40
CA LYS A 211 31.98 22.68 -14.26
C LYS A 211 30.78 22.16 -13.49
N SER A 212 29.74 22.97 -13.37
CA SER A 212 28.58 22.69 -12.52
C SER A 212 27.36 22.19 -13.31
N HIS A 213 27.30 22.41 -14.62
CA HIS A 213 26.14 22.09 -15.46
C HIS A 213 26.52 21.18 -16.65
N MET A 214 25.52 20.49 -17.19
CA MET A 214 25.58 19.78 -18.46
C MET A 214 24.61 20.39 -19.46
N GLU A 215 24.96 20.40 -20.75
CA GLU A 215 24.15 21.04 -21.79
C GLU A 215 23.69 20.06 -22.87
N ILE A 216 22.53 20.34 -23.46
CA ILE A 216 22.17 19.84 -24.80
C ILE A 216 22.65 20.88 -25.81
N ALA A 217 23.47 20.44 -26.76
CA ALA A 217 24.12 21.22 -27.83
C ALA A 217 23.43 22.56 -28.15
N SER A 218 23.97 23.65 -27.59
CA SER A 218 23.51 25.04 -27.76
C SER A 218 24.67 26.01 -27.51
N SER A 219 24.65 27.19 -28.15
CA SER A 219 25.75 28.16 -28.17
C SER A 219 25.71 29.22 -27.07
N GLY A 220 24.55 29.45 -26.44
CA GLY A 220 24.38 30.53 -25.46
C GLY A 220 25.16 30.36 -24.16
N ASN A 221 25.22 31.44 -23.38
CA ASN A 221 25.89 31.50 -22.07
C ASN A 221 24.92 31.61 -20.89
N LYS A 222 23.61 31.65 -21.16
CA LYS A 222 22.53 31.71 -20.18
C LYS A 222 21.65 30.49 -20.27
N ILE A 223 21.25 29.99 -19.12
CA ILE A 223 20.36 28.84 -18.97
C ILE A 223 18.93 29.29 -19.24
N THR A 224 18.24 28.59 -20.13
CA THR A 224 16.85 28.88 -20.51
C THR A 224 15.87 27.90 -19.89
N ALA A 225 16.27 26.65 -19.69
CA ALA A 225 15.46 25.65 -19.02
C ALA A 225 16.32 24.59 -18.33
N LEU A 226 15.82 24.09 -17.19
CA LEU A 226 16.30 22.85 -16.59
C LEU A 226 15.61 21.68 -17.28
N LEU A 227 16.40 20.75 -17.81
CA LEU A 227 15.90 19.59 -18.52
C LEU A 227 15.89 18.34 -17.65
N LEU A 228 16.89 18.17 -16.78
CA LEU A 228 16.93 17.08 -15.79
C LEU A 228 17.69 17.59 -14.55
N PRO A 229 17.14 17.46 -13.33
CA PRO A 229 17.86 17.85 -12.12
C PRO A 229 19.12 16.99 -11.93
N GLY A 230 20.15 17.56 -11.31
CA GLY A 230 21.36 16.83 -10.94
C GLY A 230 21.13 15.95 -9.72
N LEU A 231 22.14 15.13 -9.38
CA LEU A 231 22.16 14.29 -8.18
C LEU A 231 23.31 14.67 -7.27
N GLN A 232 22.98 14.85 -5.99
CA GLN A 232 23.90 15.04 -4.89
C GLN A 232 23.79 13.85 -3.93
N ASN A 233 24.91 13.26 -3.54
CA ASN A 233 24.92 12.16 -2.58
C ASN A 233 24.72 12.66 -1.14
N ALA A 234 24.58 11.74 -0.18
CA ALA A 234 24.43 12.06 1.24
C ALA A 234 25.62 12.82 1.84
N SER A 235 26.81 12.78 1.21
CA SER A 235 27.97 13.56 1.63
C SER A 235 27.96 15.00 1.12
N GLY A 236 26.95 15.40 0.34
CA GLY A 236 26.86 16.73 -0.27
C GLY A 236 27.66 16.88 -1.57
N GLU A 237 28.21 15.80 -2.10
CA GLU A 237 28.95 15.81 -3.36
C GLU A 237 27.99 15.67 -4.55
N VAL A 238 28.11 16.58 -5.53
CA VAL A 238 27.35 16.50 -6.79
C VAL A 238 27.97 15.45 -7.68
N GLN A 239 27.31 14.30 -7.83
CA GLN A 239 27.79 13.19 -8.64
C GLN A 239 27.24 13.23 -10.07
N LYS A 240 26.04 13.78 -10.26
CA LYS A 240 25.48 14.06 -11.59
C LYS A 240 25.09 15.53 -11.67
N ARG A 241 25.56 16.21 -12.70
CA ARG A 241 25.31 17.64 -12.90
C ARG A 241 23.96 17.84 -13.60
N PRO A 242 23.18 18.85 -13.24
CA PRO A 242 21.91 19.14 -13.89
C PRO A 242 22.09 19.35 -15.39
N LEU A 243 21.18 18.76 -16.17
CA LEU A 243 21.11 18.94 -17.62
C LEU A 243 20.25 20.15 -17.92
N VAL A 244 20.76 21.08 -18.72
CA VAL A 244 20.11 22.35 -19.05
C VAL A 244 20.10 22.60 -20.55
N SER A 245 19.14 23.41 -21.01
CA SER A 245 19.21 24.09 -22.30
C SER A 245 19.71 25.52 -22.11
N LYS A 246 20.40 26.03 -23.12
CA LYS A 246 20.85 27.41 -23.16
C LYS A 246 20.08 28.18 -24.22
N GLU A 247 20.26 29.49 -24.21
CA GLU A 247 19.82 30.35 -25.31
C GLU A 247 20.48 29.89 -26.62
N ALA A 248 19.72 29.92 -27.72
CA ALA A 248 20.23 29.56 -29.05
C ALA A 248 21.21 30.64 -29.53
#